data_AF-A0AAJ3EBL1-F1
#
_entry.id   AF-A0AAJ3EBL1-F1
#
_cell.length_a   1.000
_cell.length_b   1.000
_cell.length_c   1.000
_cell.angle_alpha   90.00
_cell.angle_beta   90.00
_cell.angle_gamma   90.00
#
_symmetry.space_group_name_H-M   'P 1'
#
loop_
_entity.id
_entity.type
_entity.pdbx_description
1 polymer ?
#
loop_
_entity_poly.entity_id
_entity_poly.type
_entity_poly.pdbx_seq_one_letter_code
_entity_poly.pdbx_strand_id
1 'polypeptide(L)' 'MSKDREVALEQALIAVIAAAEHSGVDVQALLNSANGLIVGHSPFRRVEHPYVTMACQEISEAHATVLTLKS' A
#
# COMPACT_ATOMS: atom_id res chain seq x y z
N MET A 1 -1.39 -18.31 -13.92
CA MET A 1 -0.99 -18.30 -12.50
C MET A 1 -0.70 -16.87 -12.05
N SER A 2 -1.73 -16.07 -11.76
CA SER A 2 -1.52 -14.67 -11.30
C SER A 2 -2.46 -14.24 -10.18
N LYS A 3 -3.73 -14.68 -10.17
CA LYS A 3 -4.73 -14.28 -9.16
C LYS A 3 -4.33 -14.62 -7.72
N ASP A 4 -3.85 -15.83 -7.45
CA ASP A 4 -3.51 -16.22 -6.07
C ASP A 4 -2.38 -15.34 -5.49
N ARG A 5 -1.43 -14.93 -6.34
CA ARG A 5 -0.35 -14.03 -5.93
C ARG A 5 -0.82 -12.60 -5.75
N GLU A 6 -1.67 -12.10 -6.64
CA GLU A 6 -2.28 -10.76 -6.52
C GLU A 6 -3.09 -10.65 -5.23
N VAL A 7 -3.97 -11.62 -4.97
CA VAL A 7 -4.76 -11.71 -3.73
C VAL A 7 -3.84 -11.78 -2.51
N ALA A 8 -2.80 -12.63 -2.54
CA ALA A 8 -1.86 -12.72 -1.41
C ALA A 8 -1.11 -11.41 -1.15
N LEU A 9 -0.75 -10.66 -2.19
CA LEU A 9 -0.08 -9.36 -2.06
C LEU A 9 -1.02 -8.29 -1.51
N GLU A 10 -2.27 -8.26 -1.98
CA GLU A 10 -3.31 -7.37 -1.45
C GLU A 10 -3.52 -7.63 0.05
N GLN A 11 -3.71 -8.89 0.44
CA GLN A 11 -3.87 -9.27 1.84
C GLN A 11 -2.64 -8.92 2.69
N ALA A 12 -1.43 -9.11 2.17
CA ALA A 12 -0.21 -8.72 2.86
C ALA A 12 -0.14 -7.20 3.08
N LEU A 13 -0.54 -6.41 2.10
CA LEU A 13 -0.56 -4.95 2.19
C LEU A 13 -1.58 -4.46 3.23
N ILE A 14 -2.80 -5.01 3.22
CA ILE A 14 -3.84 -4.74 4.22
C ILE A 14 -3.30 -5.05 5.62
N ALA A 15 -2.67 -6.20 5.82
CA ALA A 15 -2.16 -6.62 7.13
C ALA A 15 -1.05 -5.68 7.65
N VAL A 16 -0.13 -5.24 6.79
CA VAL A 16 0.94 -4.30 7.19
C VAL A 16 0.37 -2.94 7.59
N ILE A 17 -0.59 -2.40 6.82
CA ILE A 17 -1.24 -1.13 7.14
C ILE A 17 -2.03 -1.24 8.45
N ALA A 18 -2.78 -2.32 8.64
CA ALA A 18 -3.49 -2.59 9.88
C ALA A 18 -2.53 -2.72 11.07
N ALA A 19 -1.38 -3.37 10.92
CA ALA A 19 -0.39 -3.49 11.99
C ALA A 19 0.21 -2.13 12.39
N ALA A 20 0.46 -1.24 11.41
CA ALA A 20 0.93 0.12 11.67
C ALA A 20 -0.09 0.92 12.49
N GLU A 21 -1.37 0.85 12.11
CA GLU A 21 -2.49 1.43 12.85
C GLU A 21 -2.55 0.94 14.31
N HIS A 22 -2.51 -0.38 14.54
CA HIS A 22 -2.55 -0.96 15.89
C HIS A 22 -1.33 -0.57 16.74
N SER A 23 -0.21 -0.24 16.09
CA SER A 23 1.02 0.19 16.75
C SER A 23 1.04 1.69 17.06
N GLY A 24 -0.04 2.43 16.75
CA GLY A 24 -0.12 3.88 16.96
C GLY A 24 0.73 4.71 16.00
N VAL A 25 1.16 4.13 14.87
CA VAL A 25 1.86 4.87 13.83
C VAL A 25 0.89 5.84 13.14
N ASP A 26 1.36 7.04 12.82
CA ASP A 26 0.64 7.94 11.92
C ASP A 26 0.61 7.32 10.52
N VAL A 27 -0.44 6.56 10.25
CA VAL A 27 -0.62 5.83 9.00
C VAL A 27 -0.74 6.79 7.83
N GLN A 28 -1.38 7.94 8.00
CA GLN A 28 -1.47 8.91 6.91
C GLN A 28 -0.08 9.43 6.49
N ALA A 29 0.79 9.75 7.45
CA ALA A 29 2.17 10.13 7.17
C ALA A 29 2.97 8.98 6.53
N LEU A 30 2.79 7.74 7.00
CA LEU A 30 3.42 6.55 6.44
C LEU A 30 3.02 6.33 4.97
N LEU A 31 1.72 6.41 4.65
CA LEU A 31 1.22 6.22 3.29
C LEU A 31 1.69 7.34 2.35
N ASN A 32 1.73 8.59 2.82
CA ASN A 32 2.29 9.69 2.05
C ASN A 32 3.78 9.47 1.74
N SER A 33 4.55 8.96 2.70
CA SER A 33 5.96 8.59 2.49
C SER A 33 6.09 7.45 1.47
N ALA A 34 5.29 6.39 1.60
CA ALA A 34 5.28 5.27 0.66
C ALA A 34 4.97 5.70 -0.79
N ASN A 35 3.96 6.56 -0.97
CA ASN A 35 3.64 7.16 -2.27
C ASN A 35 4.82 7.99 -2.81
N GLY A 36 5.50 8.75 -1.95
CA GLY A 36 6.71 9.49 -2.32
C GLY A 36 7.85 8.58 -2.81
N LEU A 37 8.03 7.40 -2.20
CA LEU A 37 9.02 6.41 -2.64
C LEU A 37 8.67 5.75 -3.98
N ILE A 38 7.39 5.71 -4.36
CA ILE A 38 6.93 5.16 -5.63
C ILE A 38 6.99 6.22 -6.74
N VAL A 39 6.59 7.46 -6.44
CA VAL A 39 6.55 8.56 -7.43
C VAL A 39 7.95 9.14 -7.64
N GLY A 40 8.67 9.44 -6.55
CA GLY A 40 10.05 9.87 -6.60
C GLY A 40 10.91 8.81 -7.27
N HIS A 41 11.98 9.20 -7.99
CA HIS A 41 12.98 8.29 -8.55
C HIS A 41 13.84 7.66 -7.45
N SER A 42 13.18 7.06 -6.48
CA SER A 42 13.73 6.38 -5.32
C SER A 42 14.44 5.09 -5.75
N PRO A 43 15.50 4.66 -5.07
CA PRO A 43 16.13 3.36 -5.29
C PRO A 43 15.17 2.18 -5.04
N PHE A 44 14.05 2.42 -4.33
CA PHE A 44 13.04 1.41 -4.06
C PHE A 44 11.98 1.30 -5.17
N ARG A 45 11.94 2.24 -6.11
CA ARG A 45 11.03 2.17 -7.26
C ARG A 45 11.57 1.19 -8.28
N ARG A 46 10.85 0.09 -8.51
CA ARG A 46 11.21 -0.96 -9.48
C ARG A 46 10.30 -1.04 -10.69
N VAL A 47 9.45 -0.04 -10.86
CA VAL A 47 8.41 0.00 -11.89
C VAL A 47 8.41 1.34 -12.61
N GLU A 48 7.85 1.34 -13.82
CA GLU A 48 7.60 2.55 -14.62
C GLU A 48 6.10 2.80 -14.78
N HIS A 49 5.73 3.83 -15.52
CA HIS A 49 4.33 4.10 -15.85
C HIS A 49 3.75 2.95 -16.71
N PRO A 50 2.50 2.49 -16.48
CA PRO A 50 1.47 3.01 -15.57
C PRO A 50 1.51 2.44 -14.15
N TYR A 51 2.41 1.48 -13.89
CA TYR A 51 2.46 0.74 -12.63
C TYR A 51 2.81 1.61 -11.40
N VAL A 52 3.46 2.76 -11.60
CA VAL A 52 3.61 3.79 -10.55
C VAL A 52 2.25 4.23 -10.02
N THR A 53 1.33 4.60 -10.91
CA THR A 53 -0.02 5.06 -10.53
C THR A 53 -0.82 3.92 -9.92
N MET A 54 -0.74 2.72 -10.51
CA MET A 54 -1.42 1.53 -9.98
C MET A 54 -0.93 1.20 -8.57
N ALA A 55 0.38 1.19 -8.31
CA ALA A 55 0.90 0.88 -6.98
C ALA A 55 0.43 1.88 -5.90
N CYS A 56 0.35 3.18 -6.22
CA CYS A 56 -0.23 4.17 -5.30
C CYS A 56 -1.73 3.95 -5.06
N GLN A 57 -2.45 3.49 -6.09
CA GLN A 57 -3.87 3.15 -5.99
C GLN A 57 -4.07 1.93 -5.08
N GLU A 58 -3.30 0.85 -5.26
CA GLU A 58 -3.35 -0.35 -4.42
C GLU A 58 -3.10 -0.01 -2.93
N ILE A 59 -2.17 0.91 -2.63
CA ILE A 59 -1.96 1.40 -1.26
C ILE A 59 -3.22 2.08 -0.71
N SER A 60 -3.87 2.92 -1.53
CA SER A 60 -5.06 3.66 -1.13
C SER A 60 -6.27 2.74 -0.90
N GLU A 61 -6.43 1.73 -1.76
CA GLU A 61 -7.49 0.72 -1.64
C GLU A 61 -7.28 -0.19 -0.44
N ALA A 62 -6.04 -0.66 -0.19
CA ALA A 62 -5.73 -1.43 1.00
C ALA A 62 -6.01 -0.64 2.29
N HIS A 63 -5.67 0.66 2.33
CA HIS A 63 -6.00 1.52 3.45
C HIS A 63 -7.51 1.70 3.64
N ALA A 64 -8.28 1.92 2.57
CA ALA A 64 -9.74 2.01 2.63
C ALA A 64 -10.38 0.71 3.17
N THR A 65 -9.84 -0.44 2.77
CA THR A 65 -10.24 -1.74 3.30
C THR A 65 -9.96 -1.85 4.81
N VAL A 66 -8.78 -1.43 5.27
CA VAL A 66 -8.46 -1.40 6.71
C VAL A 66 -9.45 -0.52 7.49
N LEU A 67 -9.79 0.66 6.99
CA LEU A 67 -10.77 1.55 7.63
C LEU A 67 -12.16 0.91 7.70
N THR A 68 -12.57 0.22 6.64
CA THR A 68 -13.86 -0.47 6.56
C THR A 68 -13.94 -1.65 7.53
N LEU A 69 -12.87 -2.45 7.66
CA LEU A 69 -12.83 -3.63 8.54
C LEU A 69 -12.71 -3.29 10.03
N LYS A 70 -12.31 -2.06 10.36
CA LYS A 70 -12.30 -1.55 11.73
C LYS A 70 -13.64 -0.99 12.20
N SER A 71 -14.52 -0.64 11.25
CA SER A 71 -15.83 -0.02 11.50
C SER A 71 -16.83 -1.05 12.01
#